data_AF-A0A7C4YQH5-F1
#
_entry.id   AF-A0A7C4YQH5-F1
#
_cell.length_a   1.000
_cell.length_b   1.000
_cell.length_c   1.000
_cell.angle_alpha   90.00
_cell.angle_beta   90.00
_cell.angle_gamma   90.00
#
_symmetry.space_group_name_H-M   'P 1'
#
loop_
_entity.id
_entity.type
_entity.pdbx_description
1 polymer ?
#
loop_
_entity_poly.entity_id
_entity_poly.type
_entity_poly.pdbx_seq_one_letter_code
_entity_poly.pdbx_strand_id
1 'polypeptide(L)'
;MHKDLFSKPLLEKELKSIFVPDVGDWADKVYNHSSEDMCNIPDNSVALAVTSPPYNASKDYDNNLTLEEYLGLIKRVGKEVYRVLRPGGRYAINIANLGRKPYIPLHAFFYQIHIEQGFLPMGEIIWQKAKGASGSTAWGSWMSAKSPRLRDLHEYILIFTKQGYTRPDKGKSDIKKEEFMAATLSIWEIPPESAKRIGHPAPFPVALIERLIRLYTYKDDVVLDPFLGSGTSAVAAINTNRHYVGYDIDKNYIKLSETRIAKALKEKMEKLF
;
A
#
# COMPACT_ATOMS: atom_id res chain seq x y z
N MET A 1 -19.76 -14.92 17.19
CA MET A 1 -20.46 -13.77 16.59
C MET A 1 -19.61 -13.28 15.41
N HIS A 2 -20.19 -13.15 14.21
CA HIS A 2 -19.57 -12.76 12.92
C HIS A 2 -18.81 -13.80 12.07
N LYS A 3 -18.90 -15.11 12.36
CA LYS A 3 -18.18 -16.15 11.58
C LYS A 3 -18.59 -16.22 10.09
N ASP A 4 -19.73 -15.65 9.73
CA ASP A 4 -20.28 -15.70 8.37
C ASP A 4 -19.97 -14.43 7.56
N LEU A 5 -19.42 -13.39 8.19
CA LEU A 5 -19.06 -12.13 7.51
C LEU A 5 -17.66 -12.19 6.87
N PHE A 6 -16.79 -13.01 7.43
CA PHE A 6 -15.40 -13.12 6.99
C PHE A 6 -15.11 -14.53 6.50
N SER A 7 -14.21 -14.63 5.53
CA SER A 7 -13.63 -15.93 5.18
C SER A 7 -13.01 -16.58 6.42
N LYS A 8 -13.15 -17.90 6.55
CA LYS A 8 -12.51 -18.62 7.65
C LYS A 8 -11.00 -18.68 7.38
N PRO A 9 -10.15 -18.28 8.35
CA PRO A 9 -8.72 -18.45 8.20
C PRO A 9 -8.38 -19.95 8.10
N LEU A 10 -7.43 -20.28 7.23
CA LEU A 10 -6.86 -21.61 7.13
C LEU A 10 -6.00 -21.91 8.37
N LEU A 11 -5.92 -23.18 8.72
CA LEU A 11 -5.04 -23.66 9.77
C LEU A 11 -3.58 -23.61 9.32
N GLU A 12 -2.65 -23.52 10.27
CA GLU A 12 -1.22 -23.43 9.99
C GLU A 12 -0.70 -24.58 9.09
N LYS A 13 -1.19 -25.81 9.32
CA LYS A 13 -0.85 -26.98 8.49
C LYS A 13 -1.28 -26.82 7.02
N GLU A 14 -2.41 -26.17 6.78
CA GLU A 14 -2.95 -25.93 5.44
C GLU A 14 -2.15 -24.82 4.76
N LEU A 15 -1.86 -23.74 5.49
CA LEU A 15 -1.00 -22.65 5.02
C LEU A 15 0.38 -23.15 4.58
N LYS A 16 1.01 -24.06 5.35
CA LYS A 16 2.31 -24.67 5.02
C LYS A 16 2.29 -25.57 3.79
N SER A 17 1.12 -26.08 3.40
CA SER A 17 0.97 -26.96 2.24
C SER A 17 0.88 -26.20 0.92
N ILE A 18 0.66 -24.88 0.97
CA ILE A 18 0.57 -24.03 -0.21
C ILE A 18 1.99 -23.77 -0.74
N PHE A 19 2.19 -24.07 -2.03
CA PHE A 19 3.45 -23.81 -2.72
C PHE A 19 3.71 -22.31 -2.84
N VAL A 20 4.92 -21.90 -2.46
CA VAL A 20 5.46 -20.55 -2.63
C VAL A 20 6.68 -20.68 -3.53
N PRO A 21 6.69 -20.06 -4.72
CA PRO A 21 7.82 -20.13 -5.63
C PRO A 21 8.99 -19.30 -5.13
N ASP A 22 10.20 -19.72 -5.52
CA ASP A 22 11.41 -18.93 -5.29
C ASP A 22 11.36 -17.61 -6.06
N VAL A 23 12.13 -16.63 -5.57
CA VAL A 23 12.31 -15.35 -6.26
C VAL A 23 13.01 -15.60 -7.59
N GLY A 24 12.35 -15.22 -8.68
CA GLY A 24 12.82 -15.44 -10.05
C GLY A 24 13.10 -14.15 -10.80
N ASP A 25 13.26 -14.27 -12.10
CA ASP A 25 13.46 -13.14 -13.01
C ASP A 25 12.24 -12.21 -13.09
N TRP A 26 11.09 -12.61 -12.54
CA TRP A 26 9.89 -11.78 -12.44
C TRP A 26 10.01 -10.66 -11.39
N ALA A 27 10.95 -10.78 -10.44
CA ALA A 27 11.22 -9.81 -9.38
C ALA A 27 12.26 -8.75 -9.80
N ASP A 28 12.40 -7.71 -8.97
CA ASP A 28 13.21 -6.51 -9.21
C ASP A 28 12.92 -5.83 -10.55
N LYS A 29 11.63 -5.81 -10.91
CA LYS A 29 11.12 -5.29 -12.18
C LYS A 29 10.00 -4.29 -11.97
N VAL A 30 9.95 -3.35 -12.91
CA VAL A 30 8.84 -2.44 -13.10
C VAL A 30 8.19 -2.77 -14.44
N TYR A 31 6.91 -3.10 -14.43
CA TYR A 31 6.14 -3.44 -15.62
C TYR A 31 5.32 -2.24 -16.08
N ASN A 32 5.53 -1.80 -17.33
CA ASN A 32 4.60 -0.89 -17.98
C ASN A 32 3.35 -1.65 -18.47
N HIS A 33 2.52 -2.06 -17.52
CA HIS A 33 1.38 -2.94 -17.74
C HIS A 33 0.27 -2.60 -16.73
N SER A 34 -1.00 -2.88 -17.07
CA SER A 34 -2.09 -2.73 -16.09
C SER A 34 -1.93 -3.76 -14.98
N SER A 35 -2.07 -3.34 -13.72
CA SER A 35 -2.11 -4.23 -12.56
C SER A 35 -3.43 -4.99 -12.42
N GLU A 36 -4.40 -4.75 -13.32
CA GLU A 36 -5.61 -5.57 -13.43
C GLU A 36 -5.32 -6.97 -13.99
N ASP A 37 -4.14 -7.16 -14.58
CA ASP A 37 -3.59 -8.45 -15.00
C ASP A 37 -2.09 -8.49 -14.65
N MET A 38 -1.74 -9.26 -13.63
CA MET A 38 -0.36 -9.46 -13.17
C MET A 38 0.20 -10.79 -13.68
N CYS A 39 -0.10 -11.18 -14.92
CA CYS A 39 0.35 -12.43 -15.54
C CYS A 39 1.87 -12.65 -15.51
N ASN A 40 2.68 -11.59 -15.33
CA ASN A 40 4.14 -11.69 -15.24
C ASN A 40 4.65 -12.24 -13.90
N ILE A 41 3.81 -12.32 -12.87
CA ILE A 41 4.22 -12.81 -11.55
C ILE A 41 3.44 -14.07 -11.13
N PRO A 42 4.12 -15.06 -10.51
CA PRO A 42 3.47 -16.28 -10.05
C PRO A 42 2.48 -16.06 -8.90
N ASP A 43 1.55 -17.00 -8.73
CA ASP A 43 0.72 -17.09 -7.54
C ASP A 43 1.56 -17.25 -6.26
N ASN A 44 1.06 -16.74 -5.14
CA ASN A 44 1.65 -16.90 -3.81
C ASN A 44 3.14 -16.49 -3.68
N SER A 45 3.59 -15.53 -4.48
CA SER A 45 5.00 -15.19 -4.64
C SER A 45 5.44 -13.96 -3.83
N VAL A 46 4.57 -12.98 -3.62
CA VAL A 46 4.91 -11.72 -2.91
C VAL A 46 4.54 -11.78 -1.43
N ALA A 47 5.34 -11.15 -0.57
CA ALA A 47 5.14 -11.17 0.88
C ALA A 47 4.23 -10.04 1.38
N LEU A 48 4.37 -8.88 0.74
CA LEU A 48 3.66 -7.65 1.06
C LEU A 48 3.27 -6.99 -0.26
N ALA A 49 2.00 -6.65 -0.40
CA ALA A 49 1.57 -5.63 -1.34
C ALA A 49 1.40 -4.31 -0.58
N VAL A 50 1.95 -3.23 -1.09
CA VAL A 50 1.84 -1.90 -0.49
C VAL A 50 1.62 -0.86 -1.56
N THR A 51 0.59 -0.02 -1.40
CA THR A 51 0.20 0.90 -2.46
C THR A 51 -0.59 2.10 -1.96
N SER A 52 -0.74 3.10 -2.83
CA SER A 52 -1.72 4.18 -2.70
C SER A 52 -2.37 4.35 -4.06
N PRO A 53 -3.55 3.76 -4.28
CA PRO A 53 -4.21 3.82 -5.57
C PRO A 53 -4.47 5.28 -5.97
N PRO A 54 -4.47 5.60 -7.27
CA PRO A 54 -4.76 6.95 -7.73
C PRO A 54 -6.15 7.36 -7.26
N TYR A 55 -6.27 8.46 -6.52
CA TYR A 55 -7.57 9.04 -6.24
C TYR A 55 -7.99 9.81 -7.48
N ASN A 56 -9.19 9.54 -7.97
CA ASN A 56 -9.78 10.31 -9.07
C ASN A 56 -10.25 11.71 -8.62
N ALA A 57 -9.43 12.40 -7.83
CA ALA A 57 -9.77 13.61 -7.07
C ALA A 57 -9.22 14.90 -7.68
N SER A 58 -8.44 14.84 -8.76
CA SER A 58 -7.97 16.02 -9.48
C SER A 58 -8.86 16.31 -10.69
N LYS A 59 -9.59 17.43 -10.59
CA LYS A 59 -10.00 18.23 -11.74
C LYS A 59 -8.78 18.41 -12.66
N ASP A 60 -8.96 18.21 -13.97
CA ASP A 60 -8.02 18.53 -15.07
C ASP A 60 -7.37 17.35 -15.83
N TYR A 61 -7.93 16.13 -15.79
CA TYR A 61 -7.76 15.16 -16.87
C TYR A 61 -9.13 14.69 -17.36
N ASP A 62 -9.38 14.84 -18.67
CA ASP A 62 -10.67 14.69 -19.35
C ASP A 62 -11.27 13.26 -19.38
N ASN A 63 -10.85 12.34 -18.50
CA ASN A 63 -11.36 10.98 -18.38
C ASN A 63 -11.51 10.55 -16.91
N ASN A 64 -12.31 11.28 -16.13
CA ASN A 64 -12.56 10.95 -14.73
C ASN A 64 -13.46 9.70 -14.61
N LEU A 65 -12.89 8.57 -14.13
CA LEU A 65 -13.66 7.39 -13.75
C LEU A 65 -14.78 7.76 -12.75
N THR A 66 -16.00 7.28 -12.98
CA THR A 66 -17.04 7.31 -11.95
C THR A 66 -16.59 6.57 -10.69
N LEU A 67 -17.21 6.83 -9.55
CA LEU A 67 -16.90 6.09 -8.30
C LEU A 67 -17.06 4.58 -8.51
N GLU A 68 -18.08 4.17 -9.26
CA GLU A 68 -18.33 2.76 -9.58
C GLU A 68 -17.20 2.16 -10.42
N GLU A 69 -16.78 2.83 -11.49
CA GLU A 69 -15.66 2.37 -12.33
C GLU A 69 -14.35 2.29 -11.55
N TYR A 70 -14.09 3.28 -10.68
CA TYR A 70 -12.94 3.28 -9.79
C TYR A 70 -12.97 2.10 -8.82
N LEU A 71 -14.08 1.87 -8.12
CA LEU A 71 -14.22 0.72 -7.22
C LEU A 71 -14.13 -0.61 -8.00
N GLY A 72 -14.60 -0.64 -9.25
CA GLY A 72 -14.40 -1.75 -10.17
C GLY A 72 -12.93 -2.04 -10.49
N LEU A 73 -12.13 -0.99 -10.76
CA LEU A 73 -10.68 -1.08 -10.93
C LEU A 73 -10.03 -1.65 -9.66
N ILE A 74 -10.33 -1.08 -8.50
CA ILE A 74 -9.80 -1.55 -7.21
C ILE A 74 -10.14 -3.02 -6.96
N LYS A 75 -11.37 -3.44 -7.30
CA LYS A 75 -11.77 -4.85 -7.22
C LYS A 75 -10.94 -5.72 -8.16
N ARG A 76 -10.74 -5.35 -9.42
CA ARG A 76 -9.95 -6.16 -10.37
C ARG A 76 -8.48 -6.29 -9.91
N VAL A 77 -7.86 -5.19 -9.51
CA VAL A 77 -6.49 -5.19 -8.97
C VAL A 77 -6.40 -5.98 -7.66
N GLY A 78 -7.36 -5.82 -6.75
CA GLY A 78 -7.41 -6.57 -5.48
C GLY A 78 -7.46 -8.09 -5.69
N LYS A 79 -8.09 -8.57 -6.77
CA LYS A 79 -8.11 -9.98 -7.14
C LYS A 79 -6.73 -10.50 -7.52
N GLU A 80 -5.99 -9.73 -8.32
CA GLU A 80 -4.62 -10.06 -8.69
C GLU A 80 -3.68 -9.99 -7.49
N VAL A 81 -3.81 -8.97 -6.64
CA VAL A 81 -3.07 -8.90 -5.37
C VAL A 81 -3.37 -10.13 -4.51
N TYR A 82 -4.63 -10.56 -4.40
CA TYR A 82 -4.98 -11.77 -3.64
C TYR A 82 -4.31 -13.02 -4.24
N ARG A 83 -4.31 -13.17 -5.57
CA ARG A 83 -3.68 -14.31 -6.27
C ARG A 83 -2.18 -14.39 -5.95
N VAL A 84 -1.47 -13.28 -6.11
CA VAL A 84 -0.01 -13.24 -6.07
C VAL A 84 0.54 -13.13 -4.65
N LEU A 85 -0.23 -12.63 -3.69
CA LEU A 85 0.17 -12.58 -2.28
C LEU A 85 0.31 -14.00 -1.72
N ARG A 86 1.39 -14.26 -0.98
CA ARG A 86 1.60 -15.55 -0.32
C ARG A 86 0.65 -15.73 0.87
N PRO A 87 0.41 -16.96 1.34
CA PRO A 87 -0.41 -17.21 2.53
C PRO A 87 0.16 -16.48 3.75
N GLY A 88 -0.69 -15.76 4.48
CA GLY A 88 -0.29 -14.90 5.59
C GLY A 88 0.47 -13.63 5.17
N GLY A 89 0.65 -13.38 3.88
CA GLY A 89 1.17 -12.12 3.34
C GLY A 89 0.19 -10.98 3.58
N ARG A 90 0.70 -9.74 3.58
CA ARG A 90 -0.07 -8.55 3.93
C ARG A 90 -0.37 -7.69 2.72
N TYR A 91 -1.51 -7.02 2.76
CA TYR A 91 -1.85 -5.97 1.81
C TYR A 91 -2.10 -4.67 2.60
N ALA A 92 -1.22 -3.69 2.39
CA ALA A 92 -1.26 -2.39 3.03
C ALA A 92 -1.68 -1.32 2.00
N ILE A 93 -2.84 -0.69 2.21
CA ILE A 93 -3.40 0.26 1.25
C ILE A 93 -3.53 1.63 1.89
N ASN A 94 -2.71 2.58 1.45
CA ASN A 94 -2.82 3.98 1.85
C ASN A 94 -3.97 4.66 1.08
N ILE A 95 -4.95 5.17 1.80
CA ILE A 95 -6.15 5.82 1.26
C ILE A 95 -6.57 7.06 2.07
N ALA A 96 -7.05 8.08 1.39
CA ALA A 96 -7.78 9.21 1.95
C ALA A 96 -9.28 9.08 1.64
N ASN A 97 -10.13 9.55 2.56
CA ASN A 97 -11.53 9.75 2.23
C ASN A 97 -11.70 10.99 1.35
N LEU A 98 -12.70 10.97 0.47
CA LEU A 98 -12.90 12.01 -0.54
C LEU A 98 -14.10 12.89 -0.23
N GLY A 99 -14.05 14.10 -0.76
CA GLY A 99 -15.15 15.04 -0.63
C GLY A 99 -15.40 15.49 0.81
N ARG A 100 -16.43 16.31 0.96
CA ARG A 100 -16.88 16.89 2.24
C ARG A 100 -18.40 17.03 2.29
N LYS A 101 -19.03 17.20 1.13
CA LYS A 101 -20.47 17.22 0.93
C LYS A 101 -20.80 16.71 -0.50
N PRO A 102 -21.08 15.41 -0.69
CA PRO A 102 -21.01 14.35 0.33
C PRO A 102 -19.57 14.05 0.78
N TYR A 103 -19.43 13.48 1.98
CA TYR A 103 -18.20 12.81 2.40
C TYR A 103 -18.25 11.37 1.90
N ILE A 104 -17.20 10.93 1.23
CA ILE A 104 -17.10 9.61 0.61
C ILE A 104 -16.10 8.79 1.44
N PRO A 105 -16.58 7.84 2.26
CA PRO A 105 -15.73 7.01 3.11
C PRO A 105 -15.08 5.89 2.28
N LEU A 106 -14.10 6.24 1.44
CA LEU A 106 -13.40 5.26 0.60
C LEU A 106 -12.87 4.06 1.40
N HIS A 107 -12.39 4.27 2.62
CA HIS A 107 -11.96 3.18 3.50
C HIS A 107 -13.03 2.09 3.72
N ALA A 108 -14.29 2.47 3.89
CA ALA A 108 -15.37 1.52 4.08
C ALA A 108 -15.63 0.68 2.81
N PHE A 109 -15.61 1.30 1.63
CA PHE A 109 -15.74 0.60 0.36
C PHE A 109 -14.57 -0.36 0.11
N PHE A 110 -13.35 0.06 0.45
CA PHE A 110 -12.17 -0.80 0.34
C PHE A 110 -12.28 -2.01 1.28
N TYR A 111 -12.69 -1.84 2.54
CA TYR A 111 -12.93 -2.98 3.42
C TYR A 111 -13.92 -3.97 2.81
N GLN A 112 -15.07 -3.49 2.33
CA GLN A 112 -16.08 -4.34 1.72
C GLN A 112 -15.52 -5.13 0.52
N ILE A 113 -14.89 -4.44 -0.45
CA ILE A 113 -14.35 -5.06 -1.66
C ILE A 113 -13.36 -6.17 -1.33
N HIS A 114 -12.41 -5.90 -0.43
CA HIS A 114 -11.35 -6.87 -0.15
C HIS A 114 -11.84 -8.04 0.71
N ILE A 115 -12.79 -7.80 1.64
CA ILE A 115 -13.44 -8.90 2.39
C ILE A 115 -14.20 -9.83 1.44
N GLU A 116 -14.94 -9.30 0.47
CA GLU A 116 -15.64 -10.09 -0.56
C GLU A 116 -14.67 -10.94 -1.40
N GLN A 117 -13.40 -10.54 -1.50
CA GLN A 117 -12.35 -11.27 -2.22
C GLN A 117 -11.61 -12.30 -1.34
N GLY A 118 -11.99 -12.42 -0.07
CA GLY A 118 -11.42 -13.38 0.86
C GLY A 118 -10.22 -12.86 1.66
N PHE A 119 -9.90 -11.56 1.57
CA PHE A 119 -8.95 -10.95 2.50
C PHE A 119 -9.53 -10.92 3.91
N LEU A 120 -8.65 -11.09 4.90
CA LEU A 120 -8.98 -10.97 6.31
C LEU A 120 -8.52 -9.59 6.81
N PRO A 121 -9.41 -8.74 7.35
CA PRO A 121 -9.01 -7.48 7.96
C PRO A 121 -8.10 -7.70 9.17
N MET A 122 -7.03 -6.92 9.25
CA MET A 122 -6.07 -6.90 10.38
C MET A 122 -6.08 -5.58 11.16
N GLY A 123 -6.93 -4.64 10.76
CA GLY A 123 -7.02 -3.30 11.33
C GLY A 123 -6.56 -2.25 10.33
N GLU A 124 -6.31 -1.04 10.84
CA GLU A 124 -5.88 0.11 10.07
C GLU A 124 -4.91 0.96 10.90
N ILE A 125 -4.00 1.64 10.21
CA ILE A 125 -3.12 2.64 10.79
C ILE A 125 -3.61 4.02 10.36
N ILE A 126 -3.69 4.94 11.31
CA ILE A 126 -3.95 6.36 11.08
C ILE A 126 -2.60 7.04 10.86
N TRP A 127 -2.29 7.36 9.61
CA TRP A 127 -1.11 8.14 9.28
C TRP A 127 -1.40 9.63 9.45
N GLN A 128 -0.95 10.19 10.58
CA GLN A 128 -1.09 11.59 10.91
C GLN A 128 -0.03 12.43 10.16
N LYS A 129 -0.45 13.20 9.16
CA LYS A 129 0.44 13.98 8.28
C LYS A 129 0.88 15.31 8.89
N ALA A 130 0.09 15.85 9.82
CA ALA A 130 0.35 17.14 10.45
C ALA A 130 -0.21 17.19 11.88
N LYS A 131 0.43 17.96 12.76
CA LYS A 131 -0.12 18.30 14.08
C LYS A 131 -0.86 19.63 14.01
N GLY A 132 -2.16 19.60 14.26
CA GLY A 132 -3.00 20.80 14.33
C GLY A 132 -3.56 21.28 12.99
N ALA A 133 -4.19 22.46 13.05
CA ALA A 133 -4.80 23.14 11.93
C ALA A 133 -3.78 23.44 10.82
N SER A 134 -3.62 22.56 9.82
CA SER A 134 -3.06 23.00 8.55
C SER A 134 -3.90 24.20 8.07
N GLY A 135 -3.28 25.17 7.39
CA GLY A 135 -3.90 26.45 6.98
C GLY A 135 -5.16 26.35 6.10
N SER A 136 -5.71 25.14 5.92
CA SER A 136 -7.04 24.90 5.38
C SER A 136 -8.11 25.54 6.29
N THR A 137 -8.66 26.66 5.82
CA THR A 137 -9.77 27.39 6.41
C THR A 137 -11.14 26.79 6.06
N ALA A 138 -11.18 25.48 5.80
CA ALA A 138 -12.36 24.81 5.30
C ALA A 138 -13.25 24.32 6.46
N TRP A 139 -13.67 25.26 7.31
CA TRP A 139 -14.50 25.06 8.50
C TRP A 139 -15.99 24.90 8.19
N GLY A 140 -16.41 25.26 6.98
CA GLY A 140 -17.82 25.54 6.69
C GLY A 140 -18.25 26.85 7.35
N SER A 141 -19.33 26.85 8.12
CA SER A 141 -19.77 28.06 8.84
C SER A 141 -18.91 28.27 10.09
N TRP A 142 -17.98 29.24 10.02
CA TRP A 142 -17.06 29.56 11.11
C TRP A 142 -17.82 29.96 12.40
N MET A 143 -17.43 29.37 13.53
CA MET A 143 -18.05 29.59 14.86
C MET A 143 -19.59 29.46 14.86
N SER A 144 -20.13 28.58 14.00
CA SER A 144 -21.57 28.39 13.87
C SER A 144 -21.91 26.92 13.70
N ALA A 145 -22.94 26.47 14.42
CA ALA A 145 -23.51 25.13 14.27
C ALA A 145 -24.23 24.91 12.92
N LYS A 146 -24.38 25.96 12.09
CA LYS A 146 -25.12 25.90 10.82
C LYS A 146 -24.57 24.85 9.86
N SER A 147 -23.25 24.74 9.76
CA SER A 147 -22.60 23.77 8.88
C SER A 147 -21.09 23.67 9.17
N PRO A 148 -20.65 23.29 10.38
CA PRO A 148 -19.23 23.02 10.63
C PRO A 148 -18.76 21.80 9.80
N ARG A 149 -17.47 21.76 9.45
CA ARG A 149 -16.85 20.68 8.67
C ARG A 149 -15.59 20.18 9.38
N LEU A 150 -15.40 18.86 9.36
CA LEU A 150 -14.15 18.25 9.79
C LEU A 150 -13.03 18.61 8.80
N ARG A 151 -11.81 18.63 9.32
CA ARG A 151 -10.58 18.84 8.54
C ARG A 151 -9.74 17.59 8.71
N ASP A 152 -9.58 16.85 7.63
CA ASP A 152 -8.79 15.61 7.66
C ASP A 152 -7.31 15.96 7.83
N LEU A 153 -6.70 15.39 8.87
CA LEU A 153 -5.27 15.56 9.18
C LEU A 153 -4.49 14.25 8.97
N HIS A 154 -5.19 13.20 8.55
CA HIS A 154 -4.66 11.87 8.42
C HIS A 154 -5.08 11.22 7.11
N GLU A 155 -4.38 10.15 6.79
CA GLU A 155 -4.79 9.12 5.84
C GLU A 155 -4.89 7.79 6.57
N TYR A 156 -5.59 6.83 5.96
CA TYR A 156 -5.71 5.47 6.47
C TYR A 156 -4.71 4.59 5.74
N ILE A 157 -4.07 3.67 6.45
CA ILE A 157 -3.40 2.53 5.85
C ILE A 157 -4.16 1.29 6.29
N LEU A 158 -4.99 0.77 5.39
CA LEU A 158 -5.76 -0.43 5.66
C LEU A 158 -4.84 -1.64 5.60
N ILE A 159 -4.93 -2.53 6.58
CA ILE A 159 -4.12 -3.74 6.63
C ILE A 159 -5.02 -4.96 6.47
N PHE A 160 -4.72 -5.75 5.46
CA PHE A 160 -5.36 -7.03 5.18
C PHE A 160 -4.33 -8.16 5.17
N THR A 161 -4.79 -9.39 5.34
CA THR A 161 -3.97 -10.60 5.17
C THR A 161 -4.69 -11.65 4.34
N LYS A 162 -3.93 -12.45 3.59
CA LYS A 162 -4.47 -13.57 2.80
C LYS A 162 -4.51 -14.84 3.64
N GLN A 163 -5.67 -15.50 3.69
CA GLN A 163 -5.92 -16.85 4.21
C GLN A 163 -5.60 -17.10 5.69
N GLY A 164 -4.69 -16.38 6.33
CA GLY A 164 -4.33 -16.57 7.73
C GLY A 164 -3.72 -15.31 8.34
N TYR A 165 -3.83 -15.17 9.66
CA TYR A 165 -3.27 -14.02 10.39
C TYR A 165 -1.76 -14.14 10.62
N THR A 166 -1.20 -15.32 10.47
CA THR A 166 0.22 -15.63 10.65
C THR A 166 0.86 -16.06 9.33
N ARG A 167 2.17 -15.86 9.24
CA ARG A 167 3.01 -16.40 8.16
C ARG A 167 3.37 -17.85 8.50
N PRO A 168 3.18 -18.82 7.59
CA PRO A 168 3.55 -20.21 7.82
C PRO A 168 5.05 -20.49 7.61
N ASP A 169 5.72 -19.61 6.87
CA ASP A 169 7.13 -19.69 6.48
C ASP A 169 8.05 -18.99 7.49
N LYS A 170 9.36 -19.20 7.31
CA LYS A 170 10.42 -18.64 8.16
C LYS A 170 11.33 -17.75 7.33
N GLY A 171 11.91 -16.75 7.98
CA GLY A 171 12.93 -15.91 7.37
C GLY A 171 13.62 -15.04 8.42
N LYS A 172 14.47 -14.13 7.97
CA LYS A 172 15.24 -13.24 8.84
C LYS A 172 14.54 -11.89 9.01
N SER A 173 13.99 -11.62 10.19
CA SER A 173 13.55 -10.29 10.57
C SER A 173 14.73 -9.39 10.90
N ASP A 174 14.61 -8.10 10.58
CA ASP A 174 15.65 -7.09 10.82
C ASP A 174 15.12 -5.78 11.42
N ILE A 175 13.85 -5.78 11.85
CA ILE A 175 13.27 -4.70 12.63
C ILE A 175 13.87 -4.67 14.05
N LYS A 176 14.22 -3.49 14.55
CA LYS A 176 14.72 -3.32 15.93
C LYS A 176 13.57 -3.35 16.93
N LYS A 177 13.86 -3.63 18.20
CA LYS A 177 12.85 -3.71 19.27
C LYS A 177 12.03 -2.42 19.38
N GLU A 178 12.70 -1.27 19.41
CA GLU A 178 12.04 0.04 19.56
C GLU A 178 11.19 0.38 18.34
N GLU A 179 11.72 0.07 17.14
CA GLU A 179 11.00 0.23 15.87
C GLU A 179 9.75 -0.66 15.83
N PHE A 180 9.84 -1.91 16.31
CA PHE A 180 8.72 -2.84 16.38
C PHE A 180 7.62 -2.35 17.33
N MET A 181 8.02 -1.88 18.53
CA MET A 181 7.05 -1.33 19.49
C MET A 181 6.34 -0.09 18.92
N ALA A 182 7.06 0.78 18.21
CA ALA A 182 6.46 1.94 17.57
C ALA A 182 5.57 1.57 16.37
N ALA A 183 5.99 0.61 15.56
CA ALA A 183 5.27 0.18 14.35
C ALA A 183 4.00 -0.62 14.67
N THR A 184 3.86 -1.17 15.88
CA THR A 184 2.64 -1.88 16.30
C THR A 184 1.56 -0.96 16.88
N LEU A 185 1.81 0.36 16.96
CA LEU A 185 0.79 1.35 17.33
C LEU A 185 -0.09 1.69 16.13
N SER A 186 -1.36 2.02 16.38
CA SER A 186 -2.35 2.35 15.36
C SER A 186 -2.28 3.79 14.84
N ILE A 187 -1.46 4.67 15.43
CA ILE A 187 -1.28 6.06 14.98
C ILE A 187 0.20 6.30 14.68
N TRP A 188 0.49 6.67 13.43
CA TRP A 188 1.85 6.94 12.99
C TRP A 188 2.00 8.41 12.61
N GLU A 189 2.94 9.08 13.26
CA GLU A 189 3.33 10.45 12.94
C GLU A 189 4.57 10.42 12.05
N ILE A 190 4.37 10.58 10.74
CA ILE A 190 5.45 10.65 9.76
C ILE A 190 5.19 11.86 8.86
N PRO A 191 6.09 12.85 8.78
CA PRO A 191 5.90 14.00 7.90
C PRO A 191 5.80 13.59 6.42
N PRO A 192 4.96 14.26 5.61
CA PRO A 192 4.89 14.01 4.18
C PRO A 192 6.18 14.46 3.46
N GLU A 193 6.48 13.84 2.32
CA GLU A 193 7.57 14.30 1.45
C GLU A 193 7.10 15.47 0.55
N SER A 194 8.02 16.37 0.21
CA SER A 194 7.71 17.54 -0.62
C SER A 194 7.54 17.16 -2.10
N ALA A 195 6.33 17.34 -2.64
CA ALA A 195 5.98 17.05 -4.04
C ALA A 195 6.90 17.77 -5.07
N LYS A 196 7.42 18.96 -4.74
CA LYS A 196 8.33 19.72 -5.61
C LYS A 196 9.67 19.02 -5.86
N ARG A 197 10.13 18.13 -4.98
CA ARG A 197 11.41 17.44 -5.12
C ARG A 197 11.33 16.19 -6.01
N ILE A 198 10.14 15.63 -6.21
CA ILE A 198 9.95 14.29 -6.79
C ILE A 198 9.32 14.34 -8.20
N GLY A 199 8.71 15.46 -8.59
CA GLY A 199 8.05 15.58 -9.90
C GLY A 199 6.75 14.76 -10.02
N HIS A 200 6.21 14.31 -8.89
CA HIS A 200 4.94 13.59 -8.78
C HIS A 200 4.02 14.32 -7.81
N PRO A 201 2.72 14.49 -8.12
CA PRO A 201 1.76 15.00 -7.15
C PRO A 201 1.60 13.98 -6.01
N ALA A 202 2.15 14.31 -4.84
CA ALA A 202 1.90 13.68 -3.54
C ALA A 202 2.15 12.15 -3.39
N PRO A 203 3.39 11.65 -3.55
CA PRO A 203 3.74 10.30 -3.11
C PRO A 203 3.73 10.21 -1.57
N PHE A 204 3.32 9.07 -1.02
CA PHE A 204 3.58 8.76 0.39
C PHE A 204 5.11 8.71 0.65
N PRO A 205 5.60 9.00 1.87
CA PRO A 205 7.03 8.99 2.18
C PRO A 205 7.67 7.61 2.06
N VAL A 206 8.94 7.55 1.63
CA VAL A 206 9.75 6.32 1.64
C VAL A 206 9.79 5.72 3.06
N ALA A 207 9.97 6.57 4.08
CA ALA A 207 10.04 6.14 5.47
C ALA A 207 8.76 5.44 5.97
N LEU A 208 7.59 5.82 5.44
CA LEU A 208 6.32 5.17 5.76
C LEU A 208 6.31 3.72 5.28
N ILE A 209 6.74 3.52 4.02
CA ILE A 209 6.76 2.19 3.42
C ILE A 209 7.86 1.32 4.00
N GLU A 210 9.04 1.88 4.25
CA GLU A 210 10.10 1.13 4.91
C GLU A 210 9.67 0.58 6.27
N ARG A 211 8.85 1.33 7.02
CA ARG A 211 8.27 0.84 8.29
C ARG A 211 7.33 -0.34 8.06
N LEU A 212 6.42 -0.26 7.07
CA LEU A 212 5.54 -1.38 6.71
C LEU A 212 6.34 -2.61 6.26
N ILE A 213 7.37 -2.43 5.44
CA ILE A 213 8.22 -3.51 4.94
C ILE A 213 8.92 -4.22 6.11
N ARG A 214 9.59 -3.47 7.00
CA ARG A 214 10.27 -4.05 8.17
C ARG A 214 9.30 -4.77 9.12
N LEU A 215 8.06 -4.29 9.23
CA LEU A 215 7.04 -4.88 10.10
C LEU A 215 6.45 -6.19 9.53
N TYR A 216 6.22 -6.25 8.22
CA TYR A 216 5.43 -7.33 7.60
C TYR A 216 6.20 -8.31 6.72
N THR A 217 7.51 -8.12 6.54
CA THR A 217 8.35 -8.96 5.67
C THR A 217 9.64 -9.40 6.35
N TYR A 218 10.19 -10.53 5.91
CA TYR A 218 11.57 -10.90 6.15
C TYR A 218 12.50 -10.25 5.12
N LYS A 219 13.81 -10.27 5.38
CA LYS A 219 14.80 -9.97 4.33
C LYS A 219 14.61 -10.88 3.12
N ASP A 220 14.91 -10.35 1.94
CA ASP A 220 14.84 -11.05 0.66
C ASP A 220 13.39 -11.45 0.25
N ASP A 221 12.38 -11.02 0.99
CA ASP A 221 10.99 -11.07 0.53
C ASP A 221 10.76 -10.08 -0.63
N VAL A 222 9.73 -10.36 -1.44
CA VAL A 222 9.31 -9.48 -2.54
C VAL A 222 8.15 -8.58 -2.10
N VAL A 223 8.28 -7.28 -2.36
CA VAL A 223 7.28 -6.24 -2.11
C VAL A 223 6.63 -5.81 -3.42
N LEU A 224 5.31 -5.93 -3.53
CA LEU A 224 4.54 -5.52 -4.69
C LEU A 224 3.93 -4.13 -4.51
N ASP A 225 3.96 -3.31 -5.55
CA ASP A 225 3.11 -2.12 -5.67
C ASP A 225 2.31 -2.12 -6.99
N PRO A 226 1.00 -2.38 -6.95
CA PRO A 226 0.14 -2.37 -8.15
C PRO A 226 -0.08 -0.98 -8.77
N PHE A 227 0.31 0.10 -8.07
CA PHE A 227 0.18 1.48 -8.54
C PHE A 227 1.49 2.23 -8.24
N LEU A 228 2.58 1.76 -8.87
CA LEU A 228 3.96 2.13 -8.51
C LEU A 228 4.22 3.64 -8.58
N GLY A 229 3.63 4.33 -9.56
CA GLY A 229 3.86 5.74 -9.82
C GLY A 229 5.35 6.06 -9.88
N SER A 230 5.79 7.01 -9.06
CA SER A 230 7.20 7.41 -9.00
C SER A 230 8.18 6.37 -8.42
N GLY A 231 7.76 5.19 -7.99
CA GLY A 231 8.68 4.13 -7.52
C GLY A 231 9.06 4.18 -6.04
N THR A 232 8.28 4.86 -5.19
CA THR A 232 8.60 4.99 -3.75
C THR A 232 8.70 3.65 -3.04
N SER A 233 7.77 2.73 -3.30
CA SER A 233 7.74 1.39 -2.71
C SER A 233 8.94 0.54 -3.12
N ALA A 234 9.35 0.59 -4.38
CA ALA A 234 10.57 -0.06 -4.88
C ALA A 234 11.84 0.48 -4.20
N VAL A 235 11.95 1.82 -4.07
CA VAL A 235 13.06 2.44 -3.34
C VAL A 235 13.09 1.99 -1.87
N ALA A 236 11.94 1.94 -1.20
CA ALA A 236 11.83 1.46 0.17
C ALA A 236 12.24 -0.01 0.31
N ALA A 237 11.86 -0.87 -0.63
CA ALA A 237 12.29 -2.27 -0.67
C ALA A 237 13.82 -2.39 -0.82
N ILE A 238 14.41 -1.64 -1.74
CA ILE A 238 15.87 -1.60 -1.94
C ILE A 238 16.58 -1.19 -0.64
N ASN A 239 16.15 -0.09 -0.01
CA ASN A 239 16.72 0.43 1.24
C ASN A 239 16.62 -0.56 2.41
N THR A 240 15.64 -1.47 2.37
CA THR A 240 15.39 -2.47 3.41
C THR A 240 15.93 -3.85 3.06
N ASN A 241 16.61 -4.05 1.92
CA ASN A 241 17.07 -5.38 1.48
C ASN A 241 15.91 -6.35 1.20
N ARG A 242 14.87 -5.85 0.54
CA ARG A 242 13.80 -6.65 -0.07
C ARG A 242 13.87 -6.47 -1.59
N HIS A 243 13.33 -7.46 -2.28
CA HIS A 243 13.06 -7.34 -3.71
C HIS A 243 11.78 -6.54 -3.93
N TYR A 244 11.58 -6.04 -5.14
CA TYR A 244 10.38 -5.30 -5.49
C TYR A 244 9.76 -5.78 -6.80
N VAL A 245 8.46 -5.57 -6.94
CA VAL A 245 7.77 -5.60 -8.23
C VAL A 245 6.81 -4.42 -8.25
N GLY A 246 6.73 -3.70 -9.37
CA GLY A 246 5.80 -2.60 -9.51
C GLY A 246 5.12 -2.56 -10.87
N TYR A 247 3.89 -2.06 -10.90
CA TYR A 247 3.10 -1.88 -12.10
C TYR A 247 2.69 -0.41 -12.23
N ASP A 248 2.80 0.14 -13.44
CA ASP A 248 2.19 1.42 -13.79
C ASP A 248 1.89 1.47 -15.29
N ILE A 249 0.78 2.11 -15.68
CA ILE A 249 0.39 2.26 -17.08
C ILE A 249 1.06 3.47 -17.74
N ASP A 250 1.46 4.49 -16.95
CA ASP A 250 2.07 5.71 -17.46
C ASP A 250 3.57 5.52 -17.67
N LYS A 251 4.00 5.54 -18.93
CA LYS A 251 5.41 5.44 -19.34
C LYS A 251 6.32 6.49 -18.68
N ASN A 252 5.79 7.67 -18.36
CA ASN A 252 6.56 8.71 -17.67
C ASN A 252 6.86 8.31 -16.23
N TYR A 253 5.89 7.72 -15.53
CA TYR A 253 6.10 7.18 -14.20
C TYR A 253 7.04 5.98 -14.18
N ILE A 254 6.94 5.10 -15.18
CA ILE A 254 7.89 4.00 -15.37
C ILE A 254 9.32 4.56 -15.46
N LYS A 255 9.58 5.49 -16.38
CA LYS A 255 10.91 6.09 -16.55
C LYS A 255 11.41 6.80 -15.28
N LEU A 256 10.52 7.51 -14.57
CA LEU A 256 10.85 8.18 -13.32
C LEU A 256 11.21 7.17 -12.22
N SER A 257 10.45 6.09 -12.10
CA SER A 257 10.66 5.03 -11.13
C SER A 257 12.00 4.32 -11.36
N GLU A 258 12.31 3.95 -12.62
CA GLU A 258 13.59 3.33 -13.00
C GLU A 258 14.78 4.22 -12.65
N THR A 259 14.67 5.53 -12.89
CA THR A 259 15.71 6.50 -12.52
C THR A 259 15.95 6.54 -11.01
N ARG A 260 14.87 6.54 -10.21
CA ARG A 260 14.96 6.54 -8.74
C ARG A 260 15.50 5.21 -8.19
N ILE A 261 15.09 4.10 -8.79
CA ILE A 261 15.57 2.75 -8.44
C ILE A 261 17.07 2.63 -8.73
N ALA A 262 17.52 3.01 -9.93
CA ALA A 262 18.93 2.97 -10.30
C ALA A 262 19.79 3.79 -9.33
N LYS A 263 19.29 4.98 -8.93
CA LYS A 263 19.94 5.80 -7.90
C LYS A 263 20.00 5.10 -6.54
N ALA A 264 18.89 4.53 -6.07
CA ALA A 264 18.85 3.83 -4.78
C ALA A 264 19.78 2.61 -4.74
N LEU A 265 19.85 1.84 -5.84
CA LEU A 265 20.79 0.72 -5.98
C LEU A 265 22.24 1.20 -5.91
N LYS A 266 22.59 2.28 -6.62
CA LYS A 266 23.92 2.87 -6.58
C LYS A 266 24.31 3.32 -5.17
N GLU A 267 23.45 4.11 -4.51
CA GLU A 267 23.69 4.59 -3.14
C GLU A 267 23.79 3.43 -2.14
N LYS A 268 23.07 2.34 -2.37
CA LYS A 268 23.16 1.13 -1.55
C LYS A 268 24.51 0.43 -1.76
N MET A 269 24.94 0.24 -3.00
CA MET A 269 26.26 -0.35 -3.29
C MET A 269 27.39 0.45 -2.67
N GLU A 270 27.35 1.79 -2.76
CA GLU A 270 28.36 2.68 -2.18
C GLU A 270 28.45 2.58 -0.64
N LYS A 271 27.38 2.17 0.05
CA LYS A 271 27.40 1.96 1.52
C LYS A 271 27.93 0.59 1.93
N LEU A 272 28.06 -0.36 1.00
CA LEU A 272 28.63 -1.68 1.26
C LEU A 272 30.17 -1.70 1.09
N PHE A 273 30.75 -0.66 0.48
CA PHE A 273 32.18 -0.44 0.33
C PHE A 273 32.67 0.67 1.27
#